data_AF-A0A5Q0TJ79-F1
#
_entry.id   AF-A0A5Q0TJ79-F1
#
_cell.length_a   1.000
_cell.length_b   1.000
_cell.length_c   1.000
_cell.angle_alpha   90.00
_cell.angle_beta   90.00
_cell.angle_gamma   90.00
#
_symmetry.space_group_name_H-M   'P 1'
#
loop_
_entity.id
_entity.type
_entity.pdbx_description
1 polymer ?
#
loop_
_entity_poly.entity_id
_entity_poly.type
_entity_poly.pdbx_seq_one_letter_code
_entity_poly.pdbx_strand_id
1 'polypeptide(L)'
;MNNNREVIAYLRERIPSFECKPGCHDCCGPVTTSSEEMSRLPVKTEAEHDAALDDYNCVHLGPNGCTVYEERPLICRLFGTTPRMACPNNCRPDEMIDPKTERQIHHYIKNTRQVLV
;
A
#
# COMPACT_ATOMS: atom_id res chain seq x y z
N MET A 1 24.06 -5.24 -6.87
CA MET A 1 23.06 -5.33 -5.80
C MET A 1 22.05 -4.24 -6.08
N ASN A 2 20.80 -4.57 -6.38
CA ASN A 2 19.79 -3.53 -6.53
C ASN A 2 19.52 -2.95 -5.14
N ASN A 3 19.55 -1.63 -4.99
CA ASN A 3 19.15 -1.01 -3.73
C ASN A 3 17.63 -1.17 -3.57
N ASN A 4 17.11 -1.22 -2.34
CA ASN A 4 15.68 -1.35 -2.03
C ASN A 4 14.82 -0.36 -2.85
N ARG A 5 15.33 0.86 -3.11
CA ARG A 5 14.67 1.85 -3.94
C ARG A 5 14.36 1.38 -5.36
N GLU A 6 15.32 0.74 -5.99
CA GLU A 6 15.21 0.22 -7.35
C GLU A 6 14.26 -0.98 -7.40
N VAL A 7 14.32 -1.84 -6.37
CA VAL A 7 13.40 -2.97 -6.23
C VAL A 7 11.95 -2.48 -6.07
N ILE A 8 11.71 -1.50 -5.20
CA ILE A 8 10.38 -0.91 -5.01
C ILE A 8 9.87 -0.31 -6.33
N ALA A 9 10.68 0.48 -7.02
CA ALA A 9 10.28 1.09 -8.30
C ALA A 9 9.93 0.02 -9.34
N TYR A 10 10.80 -0.97 -9.51
CA TYR A 10 10.60 -2.10 -10.42
C TYR A 10 9.30 -2.87 -10.14
N LEU A 11 8.98 -3.10 -8.86
CA LEU A 11 7.77 -3.81 -8.47
C LEU A 11 6.53 -2.95 -8.66
N ARG A 12 6.58 -1.66 -8.31
CA ARG A 12 5.45 -0.72 -8.48
C ARG A 12 5.01 -0.61 -9.94
N GLU A 13 5.95 -0.56 -10.88
CA GLU A 13 5.66 -0.51 -12.33
C GLU A 13 4.90 -1.75 -12.85
N ARG A 14 4.98 -2.88 -12.14
CA ARG A 14 4.37 -4.16 -12.54
C ARG A 14 3.04 -4.42 -11.86
N ILE A 15 2.65 -3.58 -10.90
CA ILE A 15 1.34 -3.68 -10.28
C ILE A 15 0.37 -2.91 -11.18
N PRO A 16 -0.67 -3.58 -11.73
CA PRO A 16 -1.68 -2.88 -12.51
C PRO A 16 -2.41 -1.84 -11.63
N SER A 17 -2.79 -0.70 -12.21
CA SER A 17 -3.53 0.35 -11.51
C SER A 17 -5.02 0.27 -11.81
N PHE A 18 -5.82 0.77 -10.87
CA PHE A 18 -7.25 1.02 -11.03
C PHE A 18 -7.63 2.16 -10.10
N GLU A 19 -8.79 2.77 -10.34
CA GLU A 19 -9.30 3.85 -9.50
C GLU A 19 -10.35 3.33 -8.50
N CYS A 20 -10.19 3.74 -7.24
CA CYS A 20 -11.19 3.50 -6.21
C CYS A 20 -12.45 4.33 -6.49
N LYS A 21 -13.59 3.91 -5.92
CA LYS A 21 -14.78 4.79 -5.88
C LYS A 21 -14.45 6.08 -5.12
N PRO A 22 -14.96 7.25 -5.55
CA PRO A 22 -14.77 8.50 -4.82
C PRO A 22 -15.19 8.37 -3.35
N GLY A 23 -14.31 8.78 -2.44
CA GLY A 23 -14.55 8.70 -0.99
C GLY A 23 -14.41 7.32 -0.35
N CYS A 24 -14.11 6.27 -1.13
CA CYS A 24 -13.94 4.91 -0.58
C CYS A 24 -12.62 4.78 0.19
N HIS A 25 -12.70 4.22 1.39
CA HIS A 25 -11.53 3.93 2.24
C HIS A 25 -11.61 2.53 2.89
N ASP A 26 -12.48 1.64 2.41
CA ASP A 26 -12.70 0.31 3.00
C ASP A 26 -11.46 -0.60 3.00
N CYS A 27 -10.48 -0.34 2.12
CA CYS A 27 -9.18 -1.04 2.11
C CYS A 27 -8.08 -0.28 2.88
N CYS A 28 -8.34 0.95 3.33
CA CYS A 28 -7.36 1.86 3.91
C CYS A 28 -7.30 1.72 5.43
N GLY A 29 -6.76 0.60 5.91
CA GLY A 29 -6.55 0.33 7.33
C GLY A 29 -5.08 0.26 7.74
N PRO A 30 -4.80 -0.18 8.98
CA PRO A 30 -3.45 -0.37 9.51
C PRO A 30 -2.73 -1.45 8.70
N VAL A 31 -1.55 -1.12 8.18
CA VAL A 31 -0.70 -2.04 7.41
C VAL A 31 0.75 -1.86 7.82
N THR A 32 1.55 -2.89 7.58
CA THR A 32 3.00 -2.76 7.71
C THR A 32 3.64 -2.46 6.37
N THR A 33 4.58 -1.51 6.34
CA THR A 33 5.37 -1.15 5.17
C THR A 33 6.87 -1.26 5.44
N SER A 34 7.70 -1.38 4.41
CA SER A 34 9.14 -1.36 4.60
C SER A 34 9.61 0.02 5.10
N SER A 35 10.68 0.06 5.90
CA SER A 35 11.29 1.33 6.34
C SER A 35 11.71 2.23 5.16
N GLU A 36 12.08 1.63 4.02
CA GLU A 36 12.44 2.38 2.80
C GLU A 36 11.22 3.09 2.20
N GLU A 37 10.07 2.40 2.12
CA GLU A 37 8.82 3.02 1.66
C GLU A 37 8.32 4.07 2.64
N MET A 38 8.38 3.80 3.96
CA MET A 38 7.98 4.77 4.97
C MET A 38 8.81 6.05 4.92
N SER A 39 10.11 5.94 4.58
CA SER A 39 11.00 7.11 4.46
C SER A 39 10.62 8.09 3.35
N ARG A 40 9.72 7.69 2.43
CA ARG A 40 9.20 8.53 1.34
C ARG A 40 7.89 9.22 1.71
N LEU A 41 7.24 8.81 2.78
CA LEU A 41 5.97 9.37 3.22
C LEU A 41 6.21 10.55 4.17
N PRO A 42 5.26 11.51 4.24
CA PRO A 42 5.32 12.58 5.24
C PRO A 42 5.39 12.00 6.65
N VAL A 43 6.24 12.56 7.51
CA VAL A 43 6.33 12.12 8.91
C VAL A 43 5.05 12.50 9.64
N LYS A 44 4.51 11.56 10.41
CA LYS A 44 3.33 11.70 11.26
C LYS A 44 3.75 11.61 12.73
N THR A 45 3.03 12.32 13.58
CA THR A 45 3.26 12.30 15.03
C THR A 45 2.71 11.00 15.63
N GLU A 46 3.22 10.61 16.81
CA GLU A 46 2.68 9.45 17.54
C GLU A 46 1.19 9.62 17.82
N ALA A 47 0.75 10.82 18.21
CA ALA A 47 -0.67 11.11 18.44
C ALA A 47 -1.54 10.94 17.19
N GLU A 48 -1.03 11.28 16.00
CA GLU A 48 -1.75 11.02 14.74
C GLU A 48 -1.84 9.52 14.43
N HIS A 49 -0.75 8.77 14.67
CA HIS A 49 -0.75 7.31 14.48
C HIS A 49 -1.71 6.62 15.45
N ASP A 50 -1.69 7.00 16.73
CA ASP A 50 -2.56 6.43 17.76
C ASP A 50 -4.03 6.69 17.45
N ALA A 51 -4.39 7.94 17.10
CA ALA A 51 -5.76 8.28 16.71
C ALA A 51 -6.23 7.51 15.47
N ALA A 52 -5.37 7.34 14.47
CA ALA A 52 -5.70 6.54 13.29
C ALA A 52 -5.88 5.05 13.63
N LEU A 53 -5.03 4.51 14.52
CA LEU A 53 -5.09 3.11 14.94
C LEU A 53 -6.34 2.80 15.78
N ASP A 54 -6.73 3.71 16.67
CA ASP A 54 -7.95 3.61 17.48
C ASP A 54 -9.21 3.50 16.60
N ASP A 55 -9.22 4.21 15.47
CA ASP A 55 -10.29 4.17 14.47
C ASP A 55 -10.10 3.09 13.39
N TYR A 56 -9.07 2.23 13.50
CA TYR A 56 -8.70 1.23 12.49
C TYR A 56 -8.49 1.81 11.08
N ASN A 57 -7.97 3.03 11.01
CA ASN A 57 -7.65 3.74 9.78
C ASN A 57 -6.14 3.81 9.52
N CYS A 58 -5.78 4.13 8.28
CA CYS A 58 -4.42 4.53 7.94
C CYS A 58 -4.18 6.00 8.33
N VAL A 59 -3.03 6.32 8.95
CA VAL A 59 -2.66 7.70 9.35
C VAL A 59 -2.60 8.70 8.18
N HIS A 60 -2.44 8.20 6.95
CA HIS A 60 -2.41 9.01 5.73
C HIS A 60 -3.78 9.13 5.03
N LEU A 61 -4.85 8.59 5.62
CA LEU A 61 -6.19 8.74 5.11
C LEU A 61 -6.69 10.17 5.42
N GLY A 62 -6.99 10.93 4.38
CA GLY A 62 -7.62 12.24 4.48
C GLY A 62 -9.12 12.19 4.14
N PRO A 63 -9.83 13.32 4.24
CA PRO A 63 -11.28 13.39 3.99
C PRO A 63 -11.67 13.03 2.54
N ASN A 64 -10.73 13.17 1.60
CA ASN A 64 -10.94 12.89 0.17
C ASN A 64 -10.20 11.63 -0.31
N GLY A 65 -9.73 10.77 0.62
CA GLY A 65 -8.96 9.56 0.32
C GLY A 65 -7.49 9.66 0.72
N CYS A 66 -6.68 8.75 0.18
CA CYS A 66 -5.26 8.62 0.57
C CYS A 66 -4.45 9.85 0.16
N THR A 67 -3.88 10.56 1.12
CA THR A 67 -3.05 11.76 0.88
C THR A 67 -1.69 11.45 0.25
N VAL A 68 -1.28 10.18 0.26
CA VAL A 68 -0.04 9.66 -0.31
C VAL A 68 -0.29 8.70 -1.46
N TYR A 69 -1.41 8.86 -2.20
CA TYR A 69 -1.87 7.92 -3.22
C TYR A 69 -0.78 7.50 -4.23
N GLU A 70 -0.02 8.49 -4.71
CA GLU A 70 1.09 8.29 -5.65
C GLU A 70 2.25 7.54 -5.01
N GLU A 71 2.53 7.74 -3.73
CA GLU A 71 3.61 7.07 -2.99
C GLU A 71 3.16 5.84 -2.21
N ARG A 72 1.94 5.34 -2.47
CA ARG A 72 1.41 4.15 -1.78
C ARG A 72 2.42 3.00 -1.77
N PRO A 73 2.67 2.42 -0.58
CA PRO A 73 3.45 1.20 -0.45
C PRO A 73 2.95 0.05 -1.33
N LEU A 74 3.85 -0.89 -1.61
CA LEU A 74 3.58 -2.10 -2.38
C LEU A 74 2.38 -2.86 -1.82
N ILE A 75 2.29 -3.02 -0.49
CA ILE A 75 1.17 -3.71 0.15
C ILE A 75 -0.16 -3.01 -0.12
N CYS A 76 -0.21 -1.68 -0.04
CA CYS A 76 -1.42 -0.90 -0.31
C CYS A 76 -1.88 -1.02 -1.77
N ARG A 77 -0.95 -1.25 -2.71
CA ARG A 77 -1.24 -1.44 -4.13
C ARG A 77 -1.70 -2.86 -4.48
N LEU A 78 -1.51 -3.83 -3.59
CA LEU A 78 -2.03 -5.19 -3.78
C LEU A 78 -3.55 -5.27 -3.55
N PHE A 79 -4.10 -4.42 -2.71
CA PHE A 79 -5.55 -4.35 -2.51
C PHE A 79 -6.26 -3.97 -3.82
N GLY A 80 -7.17 -4.83 -4.26
CA GLY A 80 -7.90 -4.72 -5.52
C GLY A 80 -7.17 -5.22 -6.76
N THR A 81 -5.88 -5.57 -6.67
CA THR A 81 -5.08 -6.02 -7.83
C THR A 81 -4.72 -7.51 -7.78
N THR A 82 -4.90 -8.17 -6.64
CA THR A 82 -4.81 -9.64 -6.51
C THR A 82 -6.13 -10.25 -6.00
N PRO A 83 -6.51 -11.46 -6.46
CA PRO A 83 -7.69 -12.16 -5.95
C PRO A 83 -7.65 -12.43 -4.44
N ARG A 84 -6.45 -12.43 -3.82
CA ARG A 84 -6.27 -12.67 -2.38
C ARG A 84 -6.59 -11.46 -1.51
N MET A 85 -6.59 -10.27 -2.11
CA MET A 85 -6.91 -9.00 -1.46
C MET A 85 -7.91 -8.23 -2.34
N ALA A 86 -9.02 -8.89 -2.68
CA ALA A 86 -10.04 -8.30 -3.55
C ALA A 86 -10.65 -7.04 -2.93
N CYS A 87 -10.99 -6.06 -3.78
CA CYS A 87 -11.69 -4.86 -3.34
C CYS A 87 -13.12 -5.22 -2.89
N PRO A 88 -13.59 -4.77 -1.71
CA PRO A 88 -14.95 -5.04 -1.24
C PRO A 88 -16.01 -4.39 -2.13
N ASN A 89 -15.64 -3.34 -2.86
CA ASN A 89 -16.47 -2.63 -3.82
C ASN A 89 -16.39 -3.20 -5.24
N ASN A 90 -15.70 -4.32 -5.43
CA ASN A 90 -15.50 -5.00 -6.71
C ASN A 90 -14.76 -4.16 -7.77
N CYS A 91 -14.04 -3.11 -7.35
CA CYS A 91 -13.10 -2.37 -8.19
C CYS A 91 -11.86 -3.23 -8.46
N ARG A 92 -11.38 -3.22 -9.71
CA ARG A 92 -10.21 -3.99 -10.13
C ARG A 92 -9.68 -3.45 -11.46
N PRO A 93 -8.40 -3.68 -11.79
CA PRO A 93 -7.88 -3.48 -13.14
C PRO A 93 -8.49 -4.47 -14.13
N ASP A 94 -8.32 -4.21 -15.43
CA ASP A 94 -8.72 -5.14 -16.50
C ASP A 94 -7.95 -6.46 -16.41
N GLU A 95 -6.65 -6.37 -16.10
CA GLU A 95 -5.77 -7.51 -15.85
C GLU A 95 -5.27 -7.50 -14.41
N MET A 96 -5.44 -8.62 -13.72
CA MET A 96 -4.91 -8.79 -12.35
C MET A 96 -3.39 -8.93 -12.38
N ILE A 97 -2.76 -8.69 -11.24
CA ILE A 97 -1.30 -8.79 -11.11
C ILE A 97 -0.78 -10.18 -11.51
N ASP A 98 0.37 -10.21 -12.19
CA ASP A 98 1.08 -11.45 -12.47
C ASP A 98 1.46 -12.18 -11.15
N PRO A 99 1.13 -13.47 -10.99
CA PRO A 99 1.41 -14.21 -9.76
C PRO A 99 2.90 -14.26 -9.38
N LYS A 100 3.82 -14.17 -10.35
CA LYS A 100 5.26 -14.11 -10.04
C LYS A 100 5.62 -12.75 -9.44
N THR A 101 5.08 -11.66 -9.97
CA THR A 101 5.22 -10.31 -9.39
C THR A 101 4.66 -10.25 -7.96
N GLU A 102 3.46 -10.79 -7.72
CA GLU A 102 2.88 -10.88 -6.37
C GLU A 102 3.82 -11.62 -5.39
N ARG A 103 4.39 -12.75 -5.80
CA ARG A 103 5.39 -13.49 -4.99
C ARG A 103 6.65 -12.67 -4.72
N GLN A 104 7.13 -11.89 -5.68
CA GLN A 104 8.30 -11.02 -5.49
C GLN A 104 8.01 -9.90 -4.49
N ILE A 105 6.80 -9.33 -4.51
CA ILE A 105 6.37 -8.33 -3.53
C ILE A 105 6.33 -8.94 -2.13
N HIS A 106 5.69 -10.10 -1.95
CA HIS A 106 5.67 -10.77 -0.65
C HIS A 106 7.07 -11.16 -0.16
N HIS A 107 7.95 -11.58 -1.07
CA HIS A 107 9.35 -11.83 -0.73
C HIS A 107 10.05 -10.55 -0.25
N TYR A 108 9.87 -9.42 -0.93
CA TYR A 108 10.42 -8.13 -0.51
C TYR A 108 9.92 -7.72 0.88
N ILE A 109 8.61 -7.79 1.12
CA ILE A 109 7.98 -7.46 2.41
C ILE A 109 8.55 -8.36 3.52
N LYS A 110 8.67 -9.67 3.29
CA LYS A 110 9.19 -10.63 4.28
C LYS A 110 10.67 -10.39 4.63
N ASN A 111 11.45 -9.82 3.71
CA ASN A 111 12.91 -9.69 3.85
C ASN A 111 13.38 -8.25 4.11
N THR A 112 12.46 -7.33 4.44
CA THR A 112 12.80 -5.96 4.82
C THR A 112 12.22 -5.62 6.18
N ARG A 113 12.84 -4.66 6.89
CA ARG A 113 12.32 -4.17 8.16
C ARG A 113 10.96 -3.52 7.94
N GLN A 114 9.94 -4.08 8.59
CA GLN A 114 8.57 -3.59 8.54
C GLN A 114 8.30 -2.60 9.68
N VAL A 115 7.49 -1.58 9.38
CA VAL A 115 7.03 -0.54 10.29
C VAL A 115 5.51 -0.39 10.09
N LEU A 116 4.77 -0.22 11.18
CA LEU A 116 3.34 0.05 11.11
C LEU A 116 3.12 1.47 10.53
N VAL A 117 2.23 1.57 9.55
CA VAL A 117 1.76 2.84 8.96
C VAL A 117 0.51 3.28 9.69
#